data_AF-A0AAD9NDB2-F1
#
_entry.id   AF-A0AAD9NDB2-F1
#
_cell.length_a   1.000
_cell.length_b   1.000
_cell.length_c   1.000
_cell.angle_alpha   90.00
_cell.angle_beta   90.00
_cell.angle_gamma   90.00
#
_symmetry.space_group_name_H-M   'P 1'
#
loop_
_entity.id
_entity.type
_entity.pdbx_description
1 polymer ?
#
loop_
_entity_poly.entity_id
_entity_poly.type
_entity_poly.pdbx_seq_one_letter_code
_entity_poly.pdbx_strand_id
1 'polypeptide(L)'
;MASKLPYLLAFSLYIGAFVLCAIGYGTGYWFVAKGNSRLFLRLGLWEACFNGYEHTSDYVGKAYYGCWWIFHKEYSYIRDWIMPSWFIACQTLMTFAIVTMFATMGLFPMAGKDSDNTRMLNITVFATLFTTLCIAITVIIFGVMIGEDRTWVPRPDIDKLGWSYGLVVVSGFMTAFSFISLSIYTLMRKWELLPREDEKVRMMPPMPRV
;
A
#
# COMPACT_ATOMS: atom_id res chain seq x y z
N MET A 1 -9.12 23.92 22.77
CA MET A 1 -8.19 23.82 21.63
C MET A 1 -7.58 22.44 21.69
N ALA A 2 -8.05 21.54 20.83
CA ALA A 2 -7.57 20.17 20.77
C ALA A 2 -6.06 20.19 20.56
N SER A 3 -5.35 19.31 21.27
CA SER A 3 -3.92 19.15 21.06
C SER A 3 -3.67 18.79 19.59
N LYS A 4 -2.72 19.48 18.95
CA LYS A 4 -2.32 19.18 17.57
C LYS A 4 -1.39 17.95 17.48
N LEU A 5 -0.94 17.44 18.63
CA LEU A 5 -0.04 16.30 18.75
C LEU A 5 -0.51 15.06 17.96
N PRO A 6 -1.74 14.53 18.12
CA PRO A 6 -2.20 13.34 17.38
C PRO A 6 -2.25 13.56 15.86
N TYR A 7 -2.55 14.79 15.41
CA TYR A 7 -2.53 15.13 13.99
C TYR A 7 -1.10 15.15 13.44
N LEU A 8 -0.16 15.77 14.15
CA LEU A 8 1.25 15.78 13.76
C LEU A 8 1.86 14.38 13.75
N LEU A 9 1.51 13.55 14.74
CA LEU A 9 1.89 12.15 14.81
C LEU A 9 1.36 11.37 13.60
N ALA A 10 0.05 11.51 13.29
CA ALA A 10 -0.56 10.87 12.14
C ALA A 10 0.16 11.26 10.83
N PHE A 11 0.37 12.56 10.61
CA PHE A 11 1.02 13.04 9.40
C PHE A 11 2.46 12.52 9.26
N SER A 12 3.22 12.54 10.36
CA SER A 12 4.62 12.06 10.37
C SER A 12 4.71 10.56 10.07
N LEU A 13 3.85 9.75 10.71
CA LEU A 13 3.76 8.32 10.45
C LEU A 13 3.34 8.04 9.01
N TYR A 14 2.41 8.82 8.47
CA TYR A 14 1.93 8.67 7.11
C TYR A 14 3.02 8.93 6.06
N ILE A 15 3.80 10.00 6.22
CA ILE A 15 4.94 10.31 5.34
C ILE A 15 5.96 9.17 5.39
N GLY A 16 6.33 8.74 6.60
CA GLY A 16 7.27 7.62 6.77
C GLY A 16 6.77 6.35 6.10
N ALA A 17 5.48 6.03 6.27
CA ALA A 17 4.86 4.89 5.62
C ALA A 17 4.90 5.01 4.09
N PHE A 18 4.56 6.18 3.53
CA PHE A 18 4.61 6.41 2.09
C PHE A 18 6.00 6.14 1.50
N VAL A 19 7.05 6.61 2.16
CA VAL A 19 8.44 6.38 1.71
C VAL A 19 8.76 4.88 1.71
N LEU A 20 8.45 4.17 2.79
CA LEU A 20 8.70 2.73 2.87
C LEU A 20 7.87 1.94 1.84
N CYS A 21 6.60 2.31 1.65
CA CYS A 21 5.72 1.71 0.66
C CYS A 21 6.23 1.93 -0.77
N ALA A 22 6.64 3.16 -1.10
CA ALA A 22 7.16 3.50 -2.42
C ALA A 22 8.46 2.75 -2.74
N ILE A 23 9.37 2.63 -1.76
CA ILE A 23 10.58 1.81 -1.91
C ILE A 23 10.18 0.35 -2.11
N GLY A 24 9.29 -0.19 -1.27
CA GLY A 24 8.81 -1.55 -1.39
C GLY A 24 8.22 -1.84 -2.78
N TYR A 25 7.32 -0.99 -3.26
CA TYR A 25 6.67 -1.12 -4.56
C TYR A 25 7.63 -1.04 -5.75
N GLY A 26 8.59 -0.12 -5.70
CA GLY A 26 9.51 0.12 -6.82
C GLY A 26 10.67 -0.86 -6.88
N THR A 27 10.94 -1.65 -5.84
CA THR A 27 12.15 -2.47 -5.75
C THR A 27 11.90 -3.96 -6.01
N GLY A 28 12.91 -4.60 -6.62
CA GLY A 28 12.88 -5.99 -7.10
C GLY A 28 13.04 -7.10 -6.04
N TYR A 29 12.81 -6.83 -4.74
CA TYR A 29 13.14 -7.77 -3.66
C TYR A 29 11.95 -8.11 -2.76
N TRP A 30 10.80 -8.42 -3.36
CA TRP A 30 9.66 -8.99 -2.63
C TRP A 30 9.89 -10.45 -2.30
N PHE A 31 10.50 -11.17 -3.23
CA PHE A 31 10.82 -12.58 -3.10
C PHE A 31 12.22 -12.83 -3.65
N VAL A 32 13.05 -13.55 -2.90
CA VAL A 32 14.47 -13.72 -3.18
C VAL A 32 14.82 -15.18 -3.01
N ALA A 33 15.52 -15.73 -4.01
CA ALA A 33 15.92 -17.11 -3.95
C ALA A 33 16.98 -17.35 -2.86
N LYS A 34 17.24 -18.60 -2.47
CA LYS A 34 18.35 -18.94 -1.54
C LYS A 34 19.18 -20.11 -2.08
N GLY A 35 20.50 -20.13 -1.83
CA GLY A 35 21.42 -21.18 -2.30
C GLY A 35 22.45 -20.73 -3.35
N ASN A 36 23.19 -21.66 -3.97
CA ASN A 36 24.32 -21.36 -4.89
C ASN A 36 24.01 -21.59 -6.38
N SER A 37 23.01 -22.39 -6.74
CA SER A 37 22.64 -22.68 -8.14
C SER A 37 21.25 -22.12 -8.43
N ARG A 38 21.17 -20.82 -8.71
CA ARG A 38 19.89 -20.11 -8.77
C ARG A 38 19.53 -19.69 -10.19
N LEU A 39 18.67 -20.47 -10.83
CA LEU A 39 18.04 -20.11 -12.10
C LEU A 39 17.11 -18.90 -11.91
N PHE A 40 16.44 -18.81 -10.76
CA PHE A 40 15.66 -17.65 -10.31
C PHE A 40 16.43 -16.86 -9.26
N LEU A 41 16.56 -15.53 -9.42
CA LEU A 41 17.35 -14.70 -8.50
C LEU A 41 16.47 -13.94 -7.50
N ARG A 42 15.57 -13.11 -8.03
CA ARG A 42 14.68 -12.24 -7.25
C ARG A 42 13.48 -11.82 -8.08
N LEU A 43 12.42 -11.44 -7.38
CA LEU A 43 11.18 -10.92 -7.92
C LEU A 43 10.72 -9.74 -7.08
N GLY A 44 10.39 -8.64 -7.74
CA GLY A 44 9.56 -7.57 -7.20
C GLY A 44 8.20 -7.54 -7.87
N LEU A 45 7.41 -6.52 -7.57
CA LEU A 45 6.10 -6.34 -8.20
C LEU A 45 6.19 -6.12 -9.70
N TRP A 46 7.24 -5.48 -10.18
CA TRP A 46 7.34 -5.05 -11.59
C TRP A 46 8.58 -5.58 -12.31
N GLU A 47 9.56 -6.12 -11.59
CA GLU A 47 10.82 -6.62 -12.15
C GLU A 47 11.04 -8.05 -11.68
N ALA A 48 11.44 -8.93 -12.60
CA ALA A 48 11.90 -10.28 -12.29
C ALA A 48 13.35 -10.44 -12.77
N CYS A 49 14.14 -11.25 -12.06
CA CYS A 49 15.53 -11.52 -12.40
C CYS A 49 15.80 -13.03 -12.46
N PHE A 50 16.38 -13.47 -13.58
CA PHE A 50 16.74 -14.86 -13.83
C PHE A 50 18.22 -14.99 -14.22
N ASN A 51 18.77 -16.18 -14.05
CA ASN A 51 20.14 -16.53 -14.43
C ASN A 51 20.15 -17.91 -15.10
N GLY A 52 19.70 -17.94 -16.35
CA GLY A 52 19.67 -19.14 -17.18
C GLY A 52 18.49 -20.05 -16.91
N TYR A 53 17.38 -19.52 -16.39
CA TYR A 53 16.16 -20.30 -16.18
C TYR A 53 15.53 -20.68 -17.52
N GLU A 54 15.26 -21.95 -17.72
CA GLU A 54 14.49 -22.46 -18.86
C GLU A 54 13.15 -22.98 -18.32
N HIS A 55 12.05 -22.45 -18.86
CA HIS A 55 10.72 -22.85 -18.42
C HIS A 55 10.10 -23.83 -19.42
N THR A 56 9.42 -24.86 -18.90
CA THR A 56 8.85 -25.95 -19.72
C THR A 56 7.71 -25.48 -20.62
N SER A 57 7.05 -24.35 -20.31
CA SER A 57 6.02 -23.78 -21.19
C SER A 57 6.59 -23.03 -22.39
N ASP A 58 7.90 -22.77 -22.42
CA ASP A 58 8.56 -22.12 -23.54
C ASP A 58 8.93 -23.15 -24.62
N TYR A 59 8.15 -23.21 -25.68
CA TYR A 59 8.38 -24.10 -26.83
C TYR A 59 9.71 -23.83 -27.54
N VAL A 60 10.31 -22.65 -27.35
CA VAL A 60 11.61 -22.28 -27.93
C VAL A 60 12.78 -22.83 -27.09
N GLY A 61 12.53 -23.21 -25.84
CA GLY A 61 13.57 -23.68 -24.92
C GLY A 61 14.58 -22.58 -24.58
N LYS A 62 14.14 -21.32 -24.53
CA LYS A 62 15.04 -20.19 -24.28
C LYS A 62 15.39 -20.09 -22.79
N ALA A 63 16.67 -19.89 -22.51
CA ALA A 63 17.16 -19.55 -21.19
C ALA A 63 17.04 -18.03 -20.93
N TYR A 64 16.41 -17.66 -19.82
CA TYR A 64 16.17 -16.27 -19.42
C TYR A 64 17.32 -15.73 -18.55
N TYR A 65 17.87 -14.57 -18.93
CA TYR A 65 18.99 -13.94 -18.23
C TYR A 65 18.72 -12.46 -17.91
N GLY A 66 19.25 -12.04 -16.76
CA GLY A 66 19.20 -10.66 -16.32
C GLY A 66 17.89 -10.28 -15.64
N CYS A 67 17.76 -8.99 -15.38
CA CYS A 67 16.60 -8.37 -14.74
C CYS A 67 15.83 -7.56 -15.76
N TRP A 68 14.56 -7.88 -15.94
CA TRP A 68 13.70 -7.13 -16.85
C TRP A 68 12.37 -6.80 -16.19
N TRP A 69 11.77 -5.72 -16.68
CA TRP A 69 10.39 -5.40 -16.37
C TRP A 69 9.47 -6.52 -16.83
N ILE A 70 8.46 -6.90 -16.03
CA ILE A 70 7.64 -8.10 -16.28
C ILE A 70 6.89 -8.02 -17.63
N PHE A 71 6.51 -6.81 -18.04
CA PHE A 71 5.83 -6.60 -19.33
C PHE A 71 6.78 -6.37 -20.51
N HIS A 72 8.08 -6.50 -20.31
CA HIS A 72 9.05 -6.47 -21.40
C HIS A 72 8.81 -7.65 -22.36
N LYS A 73 9.23 -7.47 -23.63
CA LYS A 73 9.09 -8.51 -24.67
C LYS A 73 9.85 -9.78 -24.30
N GLU A 74 10.94 -9.64 -23.55
CA GLU A 74 11.75 -10.77 -23.09
C GLU A 74 10.89 -11.84 -22.40
N TYR A 75 9.94 -11.44 -21.54
CA TYR A 75 9.13 -12.37 -20.76
C TYR A 75 7.77 -12.69 -21.39
N SER A 76 7.52 -12.39 -22.67
CA SER A 76 6.20 -12.57 -23.27
C SER A 76 5.66 -14.00 -23.18
N TYR A 77 6.53 -15.01 -23.29
CA TYR A 77 6.13 -16.43 -23.29
C TYR A 77 5.90 -17.00 -21.89
N ILE A 78 6.58 -16.45 -20.88
CA ILE A 78 6.49 -16.92 -19.48
C ILE A 78 5.67 -15.97 -18.60
N ARG A 79 5.09 -14.91 -19.16
CA ARG A 79 4.40 -13.85 -18.41
C ARG A 79 3.25 -14.38 -17.56
N ASP A 80 2.43 -15.25 -18.14
CA ASP A 80 1.26 -15.80 -17.45
C ASP A 80 1.66 -16.68 -16.25
N TRP A 81 2.83 -17.31 -16.34
CA TRP A 81 3.41 -18.06 -15.22
C TRP A 81 4.02 -17.12 -14.16
N ILE A 82 4.76 -16.08 -14.55
CA ILE A 82 5.31 -15.09 -13.61
C ILE A 82 4.19 -14.35 -12.86
N MET A 83 3.07 -14.07 -13.54
CA MET A 83 1.97 -13.26 -13.04
C MET A 83 0.67 -14.06 -12.88
N PRO A 84 0.59 -14.99 -11.91
CA PRO A 84 -0.66 -15.64 -11.59
C PRO A 84 -1.70 -14.62 -11.12
N SER A 85 -2.99 -14.96 -11.24
CA SER A 85 -4.10 -14.03 -10.97
C SER A 85 -4.04 -13.38 -9.59
N TRP A 86 -3.59 -14.12 -8.57
CA TRP A 86 -3.42 -13.61 -7.21
C TRP A 86 -2.30 -12.56 -7.13
N PHE A 87 -1.23 -12.70 -7.89
CA PHE A 87 -0.13 -11.74 -7.93
C PHE A 87 -0.53 -10.46 -8.67
N ILE A 88 -1.36 -10.58 -9.72
CA ILE A 88 -1.99 -9.44 -10.39
C ILE A 88 -2.90 -8.68 -9.41
N ALA A 89 -3.66 -9.39 -8.57
CA ALA A 89 -4.45 -8.76 -7.51
C ALA A 89 -3.55 -8.00 -6.50
N CYS A 90 -2.41 -8.57 -6.11
CA CYS A 90 -1.42 -7.87 -5.28
C CYS A 90 -0.89 -6.58 -5.92
N GLN A 91 -0.50 -6.64 -7.20
CA GLN A 91 0.00 -5.49 -7.97
C GLN A 91 -1.03 -4.37 -8.09
N THR A 92 -2.29 -4.71 -8.39
CA THR A 92 -3.39 -3.75 -8.54
C THR A 92 -3.73 -3.06 -7.22
N LEU A 93 -3.89 -3.84 -6.14
CA LEU A 93 -4.14 -3.30 -4.80
C LEU A 93 -2.99 -2.40 -4.32
N MET A 94 -1.75 -2.77 -4.59
CA MET A 94 -0.60 -1.94 -4.20
C MET A 94 -0.51 -0.64 -5.01
N THR A 95 -0.91 -0.69 -6.29
CA THR A 95 -1.02 0.51 -7.12
C THR A 95 -2.10 1.45 -6.58
N PHE A 96 -3.28 0.92 -6.21
CA PHE A 96 -4.31 1.72 -5.53
C PHE A 96 -3.81 2.31 -4.21
N ALA A 97 -3.09 1.53 -3.41
CA ALA A 97 -2.51 2.01 -2.15
C ALA A 97 -1.56 3.20 -2.39
N ILE A 98 -0.59 3.10 -3.30
CA ILE A 98 0.35 4.20 -3.54
C ILE A 98 -0.31 5.44 -4.12
N VAL A 99 -1.23 5.28 -5.06
CA VAL A 99 -1.96 6.42 -5.64
C VAL A 99 -2.79 7.13 -4.58
N THR A 100 -3.49 6.38 -3.74
CA THR A 100 -4.26 6.95 -2.63
C THR A 100 -3.36 7.55 -1.55
N MET A 101 -2.18 6.98 -1.31
CA MET A 101 -1.19 7.59 -0.41
C MET A 101 -0.70 8.94 -0.88
N PHE A 102 -0.32 9.03 -2.16
CA PHE A 102 0.12 10.28 -2.74
C PHE A 102 -0.97 11.35 -2.70
N ALA A 103 -2.22 11.00 -3.04
CA ALA A 103 -3.35 11.92 -2.97
C ALA A 103 -3.63 12.39 -1.53
N THR A 104 -3.66 11.46 -0.57
CA THR A 104 -3.95 11.76 0.84
C THR A 104 -2.85 12.61 1.48
N MET A 105 -1.59 12.44 1.07
CA MET A 105 -0.48 13.30 1.51
C MET A 105 -0.75 14.78 1.20
N GLY A 106 -1.37 15.09 0.06
CA GLY A 106 -1.83 16.43 -0.27
C GLY A 106 -3.04 16.87 0.55
N LEU A 107 -3.96 15.95 0.89
CA LEU A 107 -5.16 16.24 1.69
C LEU A 107 -4.83 16.58 3.16
N PHE A 108 -3.79 16.00 3.75
CA PHE A 108 -3.38 16.28 5.13
C PHE A 108 -3.31 17.77 5.45
N PRO A 109 -2.46 18.60 4.79
CA PRO A 109 -2.34 20.03 5.10
C PRO A 109 -3.63 20.81 4.82
N MET A 110 -4.43 20.40 3.82
CA MET A 110 -5.72 21.03 3.54
C MET A 110 -6.71 20.79 4.69
N ALA A 111 -6.79 19.55 5.17
CA ALA A 111 -7.61 19.16 6.31
C ALA A 111 -7.13 19.78 7.63
N GLY A 112 -5.84 20.09 7.75
CA GLY A 112 -5.29 20.82 8.89
C GLY A 112 -5.68 22.30 8.92
N LYS A 113 -5.82 22.93 7.74
CA LYS A 113 -6.19 24.35 7.57
C LYS A 113 -7.69 24.60 7.71
N ASP A 114 -8.53 23.64 7.34
CA ASP A 114 -9.98 23.73 7.46
C ASP A 114 -10.36 23.82 8.94
N SER A 115 -10.51 25.05 9.46
CA SER A 115 -10.75 25.32 10.90
C SER A 115 -12.15 24.91 11.33
N ASP A 116 -13.11 25.12 10.43
CA ASP A 116 -14.53 25.25 10.74
C ASP A 116 -15.33 24.01 10.36
N ASN A 117 -14.77 23.11 9.54
CA ASN A 117 -15.44 21.89 9.11
C ASN A 117 -14.56 20.65 9.33
N THR A 118 -15.19 19.51 9.62
CA THR A 118 -14.50 18.21 9.74
C THR A 118 -14.60 17.37 8.46
N ARG A 119 -15.24 17.89 7.41
CA ARG A 119 -15.42 17.17 6.13
C ARG A 119 -14.10 16.72 5.52
N MET A 120 -13.11 17.61 5.41
CA MET A 120 -11.80 17.24 4.84
C MET A 120 -11.05 16.23 5.71
N LEU A 121 -11.17 16.33 7.04
CA LEU A 121 -10.61 15.36 7.97
C LEU A 121 -11.25 13.98 7.80
N ASN A 122 -12.58 13.90 7.71
CA ASN A 122 -13.29 12.64 7.46
C ASN A 122 -12.86 12.01 6.12
N ILE A 123 -12.75 12.79 5.04
CA ILE A 123 -12.26 12.30 3.74
C ILE A 123 -10.85 11.71 3.88
N THR A 124 -9.96 12.41 4.59
CA THR A 124 -8.58 11.96 4.83
C THR A 124 -8.55 10.66 5.65
N VAL A 125 -9.43 10.52 6.65
CA VAL A 125 -9.60 9.30 7.45
C VAL A 125 -10.05 8.13 6.56
N PHE A 126 -11.07 8.32 5.72
CA PHE A 126 -11.55 7.27 4.81
C PHE A 126 -10.48 6.85 3.79
N ALA A 127 -9.74 7.81 3.22
CA ALA A 127 -8.65 7.51 2.29
C ALA A 127 -7.50 6.74 2.96
N THR A 128 -7.16 7.11 4.21
CA THR A 128 -6.15 6.40 5.02
C THR A 128 -6.61 4.98 5.36
N LEU A 129 -7.89 4.78 5.69
CA LEU A 129 -8.48 3.46 5.94
C LEU A 129 -8.41 2.58 4.69
N PHE A 130 -8.85 3.10 3.54
CA PHE A 130 -8.81 2.39 2.27
C PHE A 130 -7.38 1.95 1.92
N THR A 131 -6.41 2.86 2.05
CA THR A 131 -4.98 2.55 1.88
C THR A 131 -4.54 1.40 2.77
N THR A 132 -4.87 1.47 4.06
CA THR A 132 -4.47 0.47 5.05
C THR A 132 -5.03 -0.91 4.70
N LEU A 133 -6.29 -0.97 4.25
CA LEU A 133 -6.93 -2.21 3.81
C LEU A 133 -6.27 -2.78 2.55
N CYS A 134 -5.99 -1.94 1.54
CA CYS A 134 -5.29 -2.39 0.33
C CYS A 134 -3.92 -3.00 0.68
N ILE A 135 -3.11 -2.33 1.51
CA ILE A 135 -1.80 -2.83 1.93
C ILE A 135 -1.93 -4.14 2.71
N ALA A 136 -2.85 -4.19 3.68
CA ALA A 136 -3.07 -5.38 4.51
C ALA A 136 -3.48 -6.58 3.66
N ILE A 137 -4.44 -6.41 2.76
CA ILE A 137 -4.92 -7.47 1.85
C ILE A 137 -3.77 -7.94 0.95
N THR A 138 -3.01 -7.02 0.33
CA THR A 138 -1.87 -7.40 -0.51
C THR A 138 -0.82 -8.21 0.25
N VAL A 139 -0.45 -7.76 1.45
CA VAL A 139 0.56 -8.43 2.29
C VAL A 139 0.11 -9.83 2.69
N ILE A 140 -1.17 -9.99 3.06
CA ILE A 140 -1.76 -11.27 3.45
C ILE A 140 -1.81 -12.22 2.24
N ILE A 141 -2.36 -11.77 1.11
CA ILE A 141 -2.45 -12.59 -0.11
C ILE A 141 -1.05 -13.05 -0.51
N PHE A 142 -0.09 -12.13 -0.61
CA PHE A 142 1.27 -12.48 -1.03
C PHE A 142 1.93 -13.45 -0.05
N GLY A 143 1.78 -13.24 1.26
CA GLY A 143 2.36 -14.10 2.28
C GLY A 143 1.77 -15.52 2.29
N VAL A 144 0.46 -15.65 2.07
CA VAL A 144 -0.24 -16.96 2.04
C VAL A 144 0.04 -17.70 0.74
N MET A 145 -0.08 -17.02 -0.41
CA MET A 145 0.01 -17.66 -1.72
C MET A 145 1.41 -18.20 -2.02
N ILE A 146 2.47 -17.64 -1.42
CA ILE A 146 3.82 -18.22 -1.51
C ILE A 146 3.89 -19.64 -0.92
N GLY A 147 3.12 -19.93 0.14
CA GLY A 147 3.11 -21.26 0.76
C GLY A 147 2.20 -22.26 0.05
N GLU A 148 1.07 -21.77 -0.47
CA GLU A 148 0.03 -22.59 -1.11
C GLU A 148 0.37 -22.90 -2.58
N ASP A 149 0.80 -21.90 -3.36
CA ASP A 149 1.13 -22.04 -4.78
C ASP A 149 2.56 -22.55 -4.98
N ARG A 150 2.75 -23.84 -4.67
CA ARG A 150 4.03 -24.53 -4.84
C ARG A 150 4.45 -24.66 -6.31
N THR A 151 3.56 -24.37 -7.25
CA THR A 151 3.83 -24.46 -8.69
C THR A 151 4.40 -23.19 -9.29
N TRP A 152 4.24 -22.05 -8.60
CA TRP A 152 4.65 -20.75 -9.11
C TRP A 152 6.16 -20.53 -9.10
N VAL A 153 6.89 -21.12 -8.15
CA VAL A 153 8.35 -20.93 -8.01
C VAL A 153 9.06 -22.28 -8.16
N PRO A 154 10.21 -22.35 -8.85
CA PRO A 154 10.92 -23.62 -9.07
C PRO A 154 11.38 -24.35 -7.79
N ARG A 155 11.62 -23.60 -6.71
CA ARG A 155 12.17 -24.09 -5.43
C ARG A 155 11.53 -23.37 -4.23
N PRO A 156 10.23 -23.62 -3.95
CA PRO A 156 9.49 -22.91 -2.90
C PRO A 156 9.98 -23.27 -1.49
N ASP A 157 10.75 -24.35 -1.32
CA ASP A 157 11.24 -24.88 -0.06
C ASP A 157 12.45 -24.12 0.53
N ILE A 158 13.22 -23.44 -0.32
CA ILE A 158 14.45 -22.72 0.08
C ILE A 158 14.34 -21.20 -0.06
N ASP A 159 13.45 -20.74 -0.93
CA ASP A 159 13.31 -19.33 -1.26
C ASP A 159 12.65 -18.54 -0.11
N LYS A 160 12.93 -17.23 -0.06
CA LYS A 160 12.60 -16.38 1.09
C LYS A 160 11.90 -15.10 0.66
N LEU A 161 11.04 -14.60 1.55
CA LEU A 161 10.55 -13.23 1.49
C LEU A 161 11.73 -12.27 1.56
N GLY A 162 11.74 -11.29 0.65
CA GLY A 162 12.78 -10.28 0.57
C GLY A 162 12.50 -9.07 1.46
N TRP A 163 13.49 -8.19 1.55
CA TRP A 163 13.43 -7.01 2.42
C TRP A 163 12.37 -5.99 1.96
N SER A 164 12.13 -5.86 0.65
CA SER A 164 11.12 -4.93 0.13
C SER A 164 9.71 -5.29 0.60
N TYR A 165 9.40 -6.58 0.66
CA TYR A 165 8.15 -7.06 1.25
C TYR A 165 8.06 -6.67 2.73
N GLY A 166 9.15 -6.87 3.49
CA GLY A 166 9.23 -6.43 4.90
C GLY A 166 8.99 -4.92 5.07
N LEU A 167 9.50 -4.08 4.18
CA LEU A 167 9.23 -2.64 4.22
C LEU A 167 7.74 -2.30 4.00
N VAL A 168 7.06 -3.02 3.11
CA VAL A 168 5.61 -2.83 2.90
C VAL A 168 4.80 -3.27 4.11
N VAL A 169 5.19 -4.36 4.79
CA VAL A 169 4.59 -4.78 6.06
C VAL A 169 4.72 -3.68 7.12
N VAL A 170 5.94 -3.14 7.29
CA VAL A 170 6.19 -2.04 8.25
C VAL A 170 5.38 -0.79 7.86
N SER A 171 5.35 -0.44 6.58
CA SER A 171 4.49 0.63 6.07
C SER A 171 3.03 0.42 6.43
N GLY A 172 2.51 -0.80 6.27
CA GLY A 172 1.13 -1.16 6.62
C GLY A 172 0.79 -0.85 8.09
N PHE A 173 1.67 -1.25 9.01
CA PHE A 173 1.52 -0.91 10.43
C PHE A 173 1.59 0.59 10.69
N MET A 174 2.54 1.30 10.06
CA MET A 174 2.64 2.76 10.20
C MET A 174 1.39 3.49 9.67
N THR A 175 0.83 3.05 8.53
CA THR A 175 -0.45 3.58 8.02
C THR A 175 -1.62 3.29 8.96
N ALA A 176 -1.65 2.11 9.59
CA ALA A 176 -2.70 1.77 10.55
C ALA A 176 -2.62 2.65 11.80
N PHE A 177 -1.42 2.90 12.35
CA PHE A 177 -1.23 3.82 13.46
C PHE A 177 -1.55 5.27 13.09
N SER A 178 -1.23 5.69 11.86
CA SER A 178 -1.65 6.97 11.32
C SER A 178 -3.17 7.09 11.25
N PHE A 179 -3.86 6.06 10.76
CA PHE A 179 -5.32 6.01 10.72
C PHE A 179 -5.95 6.16 12.10
N ILE A 180 -5.45 5.42 13.10
CA ILE A 180 -5.95 5.51 14.49
C ILE A 180 -5.74 6.92 15.03
N SER A 181 -4.54 7.47 14.88
CA SER A 181 -4.18 8.80 15.39
C SER A 181 -5.02 9.91 14.73
N LEU A 182 -5.23 9.82 13.41
CA LEU A 182 -6.05 10.77 12.66
C LEU A 182 -7.54 10.66 13.03
N SER A 183 -8.02 9.44 13.28
CA SER A 183 -9.40 9.21 13.73
C SER A 183 -9.66 9.83 15.11
N ILE A 184 -8.72 9.65 16.05
CA ILE A 184 -8.79 10.27 17.38
C ILE A 184 -8.81 11.80 17.25
N TYR A 185 -7.92 12.38 16.44
CA TYR A 185 -7.91 13.81 16.19
C TYR A 185 -9.23 14.32 15.60
N THR A 186 -9.77 13.60 14.62
CA THR A 186 -11.05 13.95 13.97
C THR A 186 -12.22 13.89 14.94
N LEU A 187 -12.25 12.88 15.84
CA LEU A 187 -13.27 12.76 16.87
C LEU A 187 -13.18 13.91 17.88
N MET A 188 -11.99 14.20 18.42
CA MET A 188 -11.79 15.34 19.32
C MET A 188 -12.25 16.65 18.69
N ARG A 189 -11.96 16.84 17.40
CA ARG A 189 -12.36 18.03 16.68
C ARG A 189 -13.87 18.14 16.47
N LYS A 190 -14.56 17.02 16.22
CA LYS A 190 -16.03 16.99 16.18
C LYS A 190 -16.60 17.39 17.54
N TRP A 191 -16.07 16.85 18.64
CA TRP A 191 -16.49 17.22 19.98
C TRP A 191 -16.31 18.71 20.29
N GLU A 192 -15.23 19.34 19.81
CA GLU A 192 -15.02 20.79 19.98
C GLU A 192 -15.99 21.67 19.16
N LEU A 193 -16.47 21.17 18.02
CA LEU A 193 -17.34 21.93 17.13
C LEU A 193 -18.82 21.82 17.50
N LEU A 194 -19.26 20.73 18.13
CA LEU A 194 -20.66 20.50 18.52
C LEU A 194 -21.27 21.68 19.31
N PRO A 195 -20.65 22.17 20.42
CA PRO A 195 -21.23 23.29 21.16
C PRO A 195 -21.34 24.59 20.35
N ARG A 196 -20.42 24.80 19.40
CA ARG A 196 -20.43 26.00 18.53
C ARG A 196 -21.55 25.96 17.51
N GLU A 197 -21.89 24.78 17.00
CA GLU A 197 -23.06 24.64 16.13
C GLU A 197 -24.36 24.89 16.91
N ASP A 198 -24.49 24.33 18.12
CA ASP A 198 -25.67 24.56 18.98
C ASP A 198 -25.86 26.04 19.34
N GLU A 199 -24.77 26.77 19.55
CA GLU A 199 -24.81 28.22 19.79
C GLU A 199 -25.23 29.00 18.54
N LYS A 200 -24.65 28.67 17.37
CA LYS A 200 -25.04 29.28 16.09
C LYS A 200 -26.52 29.06 15.77
N VAL A 201 -27.05 27.86 16.00
CA VAL A 201 -28.46 27.53 15.77
C VAL A 201 -29.36 28.34 16.71
N ARG A 202 -28.98 28.51 17.98
CA ARG A 202 -29.74 29.34 18.93
C ARG A 202 -29.78 30.82 18.57
N MET A 203 -28.77 31.34 17.88
CA MET A 203 -28.71 32.74 17.46
C MET A 203 -29.42 33.02 16.13
N MET A 204 -29.90 32.00 15.41
CA MET A 204 -30.63 32.23 14.16
C MET A 204 -32.02 32.82 14.44
N PRO A 205 -32.40 33.93 13.76
CA PRO A 205 -33.74 34.48 13.91
C PRO A 205 -34.79 33.46 13.42
N PRO A 206 -36.00 33.44 14.02
CA PRO A 206 -37.05 32.52 13.59
C PRO A 206 -37.38 32.75 12.12
N MET A 207 -37.51 31.66 11.35
CA MET A 207 -37.84 31.77 9.93
C MET A 207 -39.17 32.52 9.76
N PRO A 208 -39.26 33.47 8.81
CA PRO A 208 -40.50 34.15 8.52
C PRO A 208 -41.57 33.12 8.17
N ARG A 209 -42.70 33.15 8.88
CA ARG A 209 -43.87 32.35 8.55
C ARG A 209 -44.42 32.88 7.22
N VAL A 210 -44.40 32.02 6.20
CA VAL A 210 -45.06 32.24 4.90
C VAL A 210 -46.57 32.16 5.07
#